data_AF-A0AAN6JJ91-F1
#
_entry.id   AF-A0AAN6JJ91-F1
#
_cell.length_a   1.000
_cell.length_b   1.000
_cell.length_c   1.000
_cell.angle_alpha   90.00
_cell.angle_beta   90.00
_cell.angle_gamma   90.00
#
_symmetry.space_group_name_H-M   'P 1'
#
loop_
_entity.id
_entity.type
_entity.pdbx_description
1 polymer ?
#
loop_
_entity_poly.entity_id
_entity_poly.type
_entity_poly.pdbx_seq_one_letter_code
_entity_poly.pdbx_strand_id
1 'polypeptide(L)'
;MLLRPTLRLLAQQAYKPSIRFPDRSAASKQDDGAHEAHPHPAAPPEVVKEFDHFKEVLSSGPHFHPEKLQQASADGSSGGGGSGDAGKGGKAAAPVAQDLHDLAPRYWRTSSLAFEEDEMEAVMTGGASLRA
;
A
#
# COMPACT_ATOMS: atom_id res chain seq x y z
N MET A 1 41.99 -19.22 -33.17
CA MET A 1 40.51 -19.35 -33.07
C MET A 1 39.97 -18.01 -32.62
N LEU A 2 39.32 -17.24 -33.50
CA LEU A 2 38.74 -15.94 -33.12
C LEU A 2 37.42 -16.17 -32.38
N LEU A 3 37.39 -15.82 -31.09
CA LEU A 3 36.19 -15.87 -30.25
C LEU A 3 35.24 -14.76 -30.72
N ARG A 4 34.14 -15.13 -31.38
CA ARG A 4 33.08 -14.18 -31.74
C ARG A 4 32.27 -13.87 -30.47
N PRO A 5 32.25 -12.61 -29.99
CA PRO A 5 31.42 -12.27 -28.84
C PRO A 5 29.96 -12.50 -29.21
N THR A 6 29.24 -13.23 -28.38
CA THR A 6 27.82 -13.50 -28.59
C THR A 6 27.03 -12.21 -28.37
N LEU A 7 25.89 -12.06 -29.07
CA LEU A 7 25.01 -10.89 -28.97
C LEU A 7 24.59 -10.58 -27.51
N ARG A 8 24.53 -11.61 -26.67
CA ARG A 8 24.25 -11.50 -25.22
C ARG A 8 25.35 -10.73 -24.47
N LEU A 9 26.61 -10.91 -24.84
CA LEU A 9 27.76 -10.21 -24.24
C LEU A 9 27.80 -8.73 -24.66
N LEU A 10 27.43 -8.45 -25.91
CA LEU A 10 27.33 -7.08 -26.45
C LEU A 10 26.18 -6.28 -25.78
N ALA A 11 25.03 -6.92 -25.54
CA ALA A 11 23.90 -6.30 -24.86
C ALA A 11 24.21 -5.93 -23.40
N GLN A 12 25.01 -6.75 -22.70
CA GLN A 12 25.42 -6.47 -21.31
C GLN A 12 26.41 -5.30 -21.20
N GLN A 13 27.26 -5.06 -22.21
CA GLN A 13 28.18 -3.92 -22.21
C GLN A 13 27.50 -2.59 -22.53
N ALA A 14 26.41 -2.59 -23.30
CA ALA A 14 25.73 -1.38 -23.77
C ALA A 14 24.57 -0.92 -22.88
N TYR A 15 23.98 -1.80 -22.07
CA TYR A 15 22.77 -1.47 -21.30
C TYR A 15 23.09 -0.80 -19.96
N LYS A 16 23.44 0.48 -20.01
CA LYS A 16 23.31 1.38 -18.85
C LYS A 16 22.08 2.25 -19.08
N PRO A 17 20.99 2.10 -18.29
CA PRO A 17 19.82 2.95 -18.44
C PRO A 17 20.20 4.41 -18.20
N SER A 18 19.68 5.33 -19.01
CA SER A 18 19.93 6.76 -18.91
C SER A 18 19.38 7.38 -17.62
N ILE A 19 18.39 6.73 -17.01
CA ILE A 19 17.78 7.12 -15.74
C ILE A 19 18.27 6.14 -14.68
N ARG A 20 18.91 6.68 -13.63
CA ARG A 20 19.18 5.93 -12.41
C ARG A 20 18.14 6.31 -11.37
N PHE A 21 17.45 5.31 -10.85
CA PHE A 21 16.61 5.52 -9.69
C PHE A 21 17.51 5.68 -8.46
N PRO A 22 17.27 6.68 -7.61
CA PRO A 22 17.92 6.76 -6.32
C PRO A 22 17.67 5.47 -5.53
N ASP A 23 18.71 4.97 -4.85
CA ASP A 23 18.52 3.85 -3.94
C ASP A 23 17.50 4.23 -2.86
N ARG A 24 16.55 3.34 -2.58
CA ARG A 24 15.52 3.55 -1.54
C ARG A 24 16.10 3.89 -0.17
N SER A 25 17.33 3.45 0.11
CA SER A 25 18.07 3.72 1.36
C SER A 25 18.82 5.06 1.36
N ALA A 26 18.92 5.75 0.22
CA ALA A 26 19.55 7.07 0.15
C ALA A 26 18.61 8.17 0.65
N ALA A 27 17.29 7.97 0.57
CA ALA A 27 16.28 8.91 1.06
C ALA A 27 16.32 9.15 2.58
N SER A 28 16.94 8.27 3.37
CA SER A 28 17.15 8.51 4.81
C SER A 28 18.46 9.23 5.14
N LYS A 29 19.32 9.48 4.13
CA LYS A 29 20.63 10.12 4.29
C LYS A 29 20.74 11.45 3.56
N GLN A 30 19.80 11.73 2.67
CA GLN A 30 19.78 12.88 1.80
C GLN A 30 18.65 13.81 2.26
N ASP A 31 18.84 14.45 3.41
CA ASP A 31 18.31 15.78 3.70
C ASP A 31 18.94 16.29 5.00
N ASP A 32 19.13 17.60 5.03
CA ASP A 32 19.91 18.36 5.97
C ASP A 32 19.43 18.25 7.43
N GLY A 33 20.25 17.63 8.28
CA GLY A 33 20.01 17.53 9.72
C GLY A 33 18.96 16.48 10.06
N ALA A 34 19.30 15.55 10.96
CA ALA A 34 18.32 14.65 11.53
C ALA A 34 17.18 15.49 12.15
N HIS A 35 16.04 15.58 11.46
CA HIS A 35 14.87 16.27 12.00
C HIS A 35 14.47 15.57 13.30
N GLU A 36 14.75 16.22 14.43
CA GLU A 36 14.29 15.70 15.71
C GLU A 36 12.76 15.64 15.67
N ALA A 37 12.23 14.45 15.95
CA ALA A 37 10.80 14.26 16.08
C ALA A 37 10.29 15.24 17.15
N HIS A 38 9.29 16.04 16.78
CA HIS A 38 8.64 17.01 17.64
C HIS A 38 7.13 16.76 17.64
N PRO A 39 6.41 17.13 18.71
CA PRO A 39 4.97 17.00 18.74
C PRO A 39 4.33 17.90 17.68
N HIS A 40 3.26 17.42 17.05
CA HIS A 40 2.53 18.20 16.04
C HIS A 40 1.92 19.47 16.67
N PRO A 41 1.95 20.64 16.00
CA PRO A 41 1.48 21.90 16.56
C PRO A 41 -0.02 21.91 16.92
N ALA A 42 -0.83 21.07 16.27
CA ALA A 42 -2.26 20.92 16.57
C ALA A 42 -2.57 19.72 17.49
N ALA A 43 -1.58 19.11 18.14
CA ALA A 43 -1.82 18.00 19.06
C ALA A 43 -2.51 18.50 20.36
N PRO A 44 -3.44 17.72 20.94
CA PRO A 44 -4.00 18.01 22.26
C PRO A 44 -2.90 18.19 23.31
N PRO A 45 -3.09 19.07 24.31
CA PRO A 45 -2.05 19.39 25.30
C PRO A 45 -1.63 18.19 26.16
N GLU A 46 -2.48 17.17 26.27
CA GLU A 46 -2.17 15.91 26.95
C GLU A 46 -1.13 15.10 26.17
N VAL A 47 -1.32 14.95 24.86
CA VAL A 47 -0.40 14.21 23.97
C VAL A 47 0.96 14.90 23.84
N VAL A 48 0.98 16.24 23.89
CA VAL A 48 2.23 17.02 23.88
C VAL A 48 3.08 16.73 25.12
N LYS A 49 2.46 16.53 26.29
CA LYS A 49 3.18 16.21 27.54
C LYS A 49 3.73 14.79 27.55
N GLU A 50 3.05 13.86 26.90
CA GLU A 50 3.44 12.44 26.81
C GLU A 50 4.37 12.13 25.63
N PHE A 51 4.77 13.15 24.86
CA PHE A 51 5.53 12.98 23.62
C PHE A 51 6.85 12.21 23.81
N ASP A 52 7.57 12.43 24.91
CA ASP A 52 8.82 11.71 25.20
C ASP A 52 8.58 10.20 25.41
N HIS A 53 7.46 9.84 26.03
CA HIS A 53 7.07 8.44 26.20
C HIS A 53 6.75 7.79 24.85
N PHE A 54 6.08 8.52 23.94
CA PHE A 54 5.86 8.03 22.58
C PHE A 54 7.16 7.80 21.80
N LYS A 55 8.17 8.65 21.97
CA LYS A 55 9.50 8.45 21.37
C LYS A 55 10.16 7.16 21.88
N GLU A 56 10.06 6.91 23.18
CA GLU A 56 10.59 5.69 23.81
C GLU A 56 9.89 4.44 23.25
N VAL A 57 8.56 4.40 23.24
CA VAL A 57 7.76 3.27 22.72
C VAL A 57 7.98 3.06 21.23
N LEU A 58 8.16 4.13 20.44
CA LEU A 58 8.49 4.01 19.02
C LEU A 58 9.87 3.37 18.80
N SER A 59 10.85 3.74 19.63
CA SER A 59 12.22 3.22 19.55
C SER A 59 12.31 1.76 20.00
N SER A 60 11.46 1.33 20.93
CA SER A 60 11.42 -0.04 21.44
C SER A 60 10.79 -1.04 20.46
N GLY A 61 10.22 -0.56 19.36
CA GLY A 61 9.73 -1.37 18.25
C GLY A 61 8.27 -1.82 18.40
N PRO A 62 7.75 -2.63 17.47
CA PRO A 62 6.34 -3.01 17.44
C PRO A 62 5.97 -3.89 18.65
N HIS A 63 5.39 -3.26 19.67
CA HIS A 63 4.85 -3.95 20.84
C HIS A 63 3.42 -4.41 20.58
N PHE A 64 3.25 -5.70 20.33
CA PHE A 64 1.94 -6.33 20.29
C PHE A 64 1.49 -6.68 21.72
N HIS A 65 0.62 -5.86 22.30
CA HIS A 65 -0.02 -6.14 23.58
C HIS A 65 -1.39 -6.78 23.34
N PRO A 66 -1.52 -8.12 23.42
CA PRO A 66 -2.77 -8.83 23.14
C PRO A 66 -3.93 -8.42 24.07
N GLU A 67 -3.65 -7.83 25.23
CA GLU A 67 -4.66 -7.39 26.19
C GLU A 67 -5.41 -6.13 25.73
N LYS A 68 -4.74 -5.20 25.02
CA LYS A 68 -5.37 -3.97 24.49
C LYS A 68 -6.39 -4.26 23.39
N LEU A 69 -6.29 -5.41 22.73
CA LEU A 69 -7.24 -5.87 21.72
C LEU A 69 -8.58 -6.34 22.32
N GLN A 70 -8.61 -6.71 23.60
CA GLN A 70 -9.81 -7.24 24.26
C GLN A 70 -10.72 -6.13 24.80
N GLN A 71 -10.16 -4.95 25.08
CA GLN A 71 -10.91 -3.82 25.65
C GLN A 71 -11.80 -3.09 24.63
N ALA A 72 -11.52 -3.23 23.33
CA ALA A 72 -12.38 -2.71 22.26
C ALA A 72 -13.71 -3.48 22.12
N SER A 73 -13.86 -4.63 22.79
CA SER A 73 -15.07 -5.47 22.73
C SER A 73 -16.01 -5.28 23.93
N ALA A 74 -15.65 -4.44 24.91
CA ALA A 74 -16.36 -4.37 26.20
C ALA A 74 -16.99 -3.01 26.54
N ASP A 75 -16.76 -1.93 25.76
CA ASP A 75 -17.38 -0.64 26.02
C ASP A 75 -18.26 -0.18 24.86
N GLY A 76 -19.43 -0.80 24.80
CA GLY A 76 -20.57 -0.32 24.07
C GLY A 76 -21.72 -0.08 25.03
N SER A 77 -21.78 1.09 25.68
CA SER A 77 -23.03 1.79 26.04
C SER A 77 -22.80 3.16 26.70
N SER A 78 -22.93 4.25 25.93
CA SER A 78 -23.84 5.40 26.20
C SER A 78 -23.37 6.73 25.57
N GLY A 79 -24.21 7.28 24.66
CA GLY A 79 -24.21 8.67 24.19
C GLY A 79 -23.17 9.01 23.11
N GLY A 80 -23.47 9.47 21.90
CA GLY A 80 -24.69 10.00 21.30
C GLY A 80 -24.29 10.96 20.17
N GLY A 81 -24.92 10.81 18.99
CA GLY A 81 -25.00 11.87 17.97
C GLY A 81 -24.12 11.69 16.73
N GLY A 82 -24.77 11.46 15.58
CA GLY A 82 -24.17 11.76 14.28
C GLY A 82 -24.60 10.87 13.10
N SER A 83 -25.86 11.01 12.67
CA SER A 83 -26.25 11.09 11.25
C SER A 83 -25.59 10.13 10.24
N GLY A 84 -26.36 9.16 9.73
CA GLY A 84 -26.08 8.58 8.41
C GLY A 84 -26.64 7.18 8.17
N ASP A 85 -27.88 7.14 7.69
CA ASP A 85 -28.43 6.14 6.76
C ASP A 85 -28.29 4.64 7.12
N ALA A 86 -29.39 4.09 7.65
CA ALA A 86 -29.59 2.66 7.82
C ALA A 86 -29.81 1.97 6.45
N GLY A 87 -28.72 1.74 5.73
CA GLY A 87 -28.67 1.04 4.46
C GLY A 87 -27.97 -0.32 4.54
N LYS A 88 -28.69 -1.34 5.03
CA LYS A 88 -28.59 -2.77 4.62
C LYS A 88 -27.23 -3.50 4.73
N GLY A 89 -27.15 -4.39 5.72
CA GLY A 89 -26.51 -5.71 5.56
C GLY A 89 -25.05 -5.83 6.01
N GLY A 90 -24.82 -5.87 7.32
CA GLY A 90 -23.55 -6.37 7.86
C GLY A 90 -23.37 -7.85 7.54
N LYS A 91 -22.53 -8.17 6.55
CA LYS A 91 -21.97 -9.52 6.43
C LYS A 91 -20.94 -9.69 7.55
N ALA A 92 -21.13 -10.73 8.36
CA ALA A 92 -20.12 -11.23 9.28
C ALA A 92 -18.78 -11.38 8.54
N ALA A 93 -17.67 -11.09 9.22
CA ALA A 93 -16.33 -11.19 8.67
C ALA A 93 -16.15 -12.59 8.05
N ALA A 94 -16.08 -12.64 6.72
CA ALA A 94 -15.83 -13.88 6.00
C ALA A 94 -14.40 -14.36 6.34
N PRO A 95 -14.14 -15.69 6.35
CA PRO A 95 -12.79 -16.21 6.46
C PRO A 95 -11.87 -15.56 5.42
N VAL A 96 -10.56 -15.54 5.70
CA VAL A 96 -9.52 -15.03 4.77
C VAL A 96 -9.87 -15.42 3.34
N ALA A 97 -10.08 -14.42 2.48
CA ALA A 97 -10.44 -14.63 1.07
C ALA A 97 -9.38 -15.49 0.40
N GLN A 98 -9.79 -16.60 -0.22
CA GLN A 98 -8.89 -17.51 -0.93
C GLN A 98 -8.79 -17.12 -2.40
N ASP A 99 -9.88 -16.58 -2.96
CA ASP A 99 -9.95 -16.10 -4.32
C ASP A 99 -10.22 -14.58 -4.38
N LEU A 100 -9.79 -13.94 -5.48
CA LEU A 100 -10.02 -12.53 -5.76
C LEU A 100 -11.51 -12.20 -5.78
N HIS A 101 -12.35 -13.11 -6.30
CA HIS A 101 -13.79 -12.93 -6.40
C HIS A 101 -14.54 -13.10 -5.08
N ASP A 102 -13.89 -13.64 -4.03
CA ASP A 102 -14.44 -13.70 -2.67
C ASP A 102 -14.45 -12.31 -2.00
N LEU A 103 -13.59 -11.39 -2.48
CA LEU A 103 -13.52 -10.02 -1.99
C LEU A 103 -14.75 -9.22 -2.45
N ALA A 104 -15.03 -8.14 -1.71
CA ALA A 104 -16.10 -7.23 -2.08
C ALA A 104 -15.91 -6.72 -3.52
N PRO A 105 -17.00 -6.59 -4.32
CA PRO A 105 -16.92 -6.23 -5.74
C PRO A 105 -16.13 -4.96 -6.04
N ARG A 106 -16.05 -4.02 -5.10
CA ARG A 106 -15.24 -2.80 -5.22
C ARG A 106 -13.75 -3.06 -5.47
N TYR A 107 -13.23 -4.24 -5.11
CA TYR A 107 -11.81 -4.56 -5.20
C TYR A 107 -11.41 -5.25 -6.51
N TRP A 108 -12.35 -5.91 -7.20
CA TRP A 108 -12.04 -6.65 -8.43
C TRP A 108 -12.86 -6.19 -9.64
N ARG A 109 -14.00 -5.53 -9.42
CA ARG A 109 -14.87 -4.98 -10.47
C ARG A 109 -14.67 -3.46 -10.57
N THR A 110 -13.43 -3.04 -10.77
CA THR A 110 -13.10 -1.63 -11.02
C THR A 110 -13.32 -1.30 -12.49
N SER A 111 -13.63 -0.04 -12.80
CA SER A 111 -13.78 0.42 -14.19
C SER A 111 -12.50 0.23 -15.02
N SER A 112 -11.34 0.24 -14.37
CA SER A 112 -10.04 -0.01 -15.02
C SER A 112 -9.76 -1.48 -15.33
N LEU A 113 -10.48 -2.41 -14.69
CA LEU A 113 -10.35 -3.86 -14.93
C LEU A 113 -11.49 -4.42 -15.79
N ALA A 114 -12.55 -3.65 -16.00
CA ALA A 114 -13.62 -4.02 -16.89
C ALA A 114 -13.16 -3.80 -18.34
N PHE A 115 -13.19 -4.86 -19.14
CA PHE A 115 -12.94 -4.75 -20.58
C PHE A 115 -14.14 -4.09 -21.25
N GLU A 116 -13.87 -3.06 -22.04
CA GLU A 116 -14.86 -2.50 -22.96
C GLU A 116 -15.07 -3.47 -24.14
N GLU A 117 -16.22 -3.40 -24.80
CA GLU A 117 -16.57 -4.30 -25.92
C GLU A 117 -15.52 -4.25 -27.04
N ASP A 118 -15.04 -3.04 -27.38
CA ASP A 118 -14.01 -2.83 -28.40
C ASP A 118 -12.68 -3.50 -28.03
N GLU A 119 -12.34 -3.51 -26.74
CA GLU A 119 -11.12 -4.16 -26.25
C GLU A 119 -11.27 -5.68 -26.28
N MET A 120 -12.44 -6.19 -25.90
CA MET A 120 -12.76 -7.61 -25.98
C MET A 120 -12.72 -8.08 -27.44
N GLU A 121 -13.28 -7.32 -28.37
CA GLU A 121 -13.20 -7.60 -29.81
C GLU A 121 -11.75 -7.60 -30.28
N ALA A 122 -10.94 -6.59 -29.94
CA ALA A 122 -9.53 -6.53 -30.33
C ALA A 122 -8.71 -7.72 -29.80
N VAL A 123 -8.98 -8.18 -28.58
CA VAL A 123 -8.33 -9.36 -27.99
C VAL A 123 -8.76 -10.64 -28.71
N MET A 124 -10.06 -10.81 -28.92
CA MET A 124 -10.64 -12.02 -29.52
C MET A 124 -10.34 -12.15 -31.03
N THR A 125 -10.23 -11.02 -31.74
CA THR A 125 -9.88 -10.95 -33.16
C THR A 125 -8.36 -10.93 -33.41
N GLY A 126 -7.55 -10.90 -32.34
CA GLY A 126 -6.09 -10.92 -32.44
C GLY A 126 -5.50 -9.63 -33.01
N GLY A 127 -6.11 -8.47 -32.73
CA GLY A 127 -5.79 -7.16 -33.32
C GLY A 127 -4.32 -6.71 -33.24
N ALA A 128 -3.52 -7.31 -32.34
CA ALA A 128 -2.08 -7.10 -32.26
C ALA A 128 -1.24 -7.83 -33.35
N SER A 129 -1.80 -8.84 -34.02
CA SER A 129 -1.12 -9.67 -35.03
C SER A 129 -1.20 -9.09 -36.45
N LEU A 130 -2.07 -8.10 -36.69
CA LEU A 130 -2.42 -7.63 -38.04
C LEU A 130 -1.67 -6.38 -38.51
N ARG A 131 -0.68 -5.88 -37.77
CA ARG A 131 0.21 -4.80 -38.25
C ARG A 131 1.64 -5.31 -38.42
N ALA A 132 1.91 -5.82 -39.62
CA ALA A 132 3.23 -6.02 -40.21
C ALA A 132 3.46 -4.99 -41.32
#